data_AF-A0A1G6PVJ8-F1
#
_entry.id   AF-A0A1G6PVJ8-F1
#
_cell.length_a   1.000
_cell.length_b   1.000
_cell.length_c   1.000
_cell.angle_alpha   90.00
_cell.angle_beta   90.00
_cell.angle_gamma   90.00
#
_symmetry.space_group_name_H-M   'P 1'
#
loop_
_entity.id
_entity.type
_entity.pdbx_description
1 polymer ?
#
loop_
_entity_poly.entity_id
_entity_poly.type
_entity_poly.pdbx_seq_one_letter_code
_entity_poly.pdbx_strand_id
1 'polypeptide(L)'
;MRFRSLAAAASLAVLLPGLAMTSAHASVPAHRAAKVTLKDLPASSEVGRKVTLAGTAKPARKGKKVKVTVERLYAGGSWQKVATARTNKKGKYAVKVALTRGGTTSFRVKRAGGGTTAADSLAVYQWLNLVDVPFLVGGGAVEIRRVARIGGRAFPNSIQLPQGNGGLAVKPNGLCTSLEFWTGFLDSQRSGLAATARQNGGLGGYGGPAQSQVSFSTPVGPAVRVSLDLTGQRYGFGEVMVADAPNTDLVLASPRLRCNATTVAEMDWNELSL
;
A
#
# COMPACT_ATOMS: atom_id res chain seq x y z
N MET A 1 -17.51 -14.80 -57.29
CA MET A 1 -18.85 -14.27 -56.97
C MET A 1 -18.71 -12.80 -56.58
N ARG A 2 -19.47 -11.91 -57.24
CA ARG A 2 -19.51 -10.46 -57.03
C ARG A 2 -20.79 -10.10 -56.27
N PHE A 3 -20.70 -9.32 -55.20
CA PHE A 3 -21.75 -8.44 -54.64
C PHE A 3 -21.00 -7.31 -53.91
N ARG A 4 -20.89 -6.06 -54.39
CA ARG A 4 -21.85 -4.95 -54.58
C ARG A 4 -22.53 -4.44 -53.29
N SER A 5 -22.16 -3.19 -52.95
CA SER A 5 -23.03 -2.06 -52.55
C SER A 5 -23.17 -1.67 -51.07
N LEU A 6 -22.49 -0.55 -50.74
CA LEU A 6 -22.98 0.72 -50.13
C LEU A 6 -24.37 0.77 -49.47
N ALA A 7 -24.43 1.32 -48.26
CA ALA A 7 -25.49 2.26 -47.86
C ALA A 7 -24.98 3.24 -46.78
N ALA A 8 -24.98 4.52 -47.13
CA ALA A 8 -24.87 5.65 -46.21
C ALA A 8 -26.22 5.89 -45.51
N ALA A 9 -26.20 6.34 -44.25
CA ALA A 9 -27.39 6.86 -43.58
C ALA A 9 -27.07 8.20 -42.93
N ALA A 10 -27.92 9.17 -43.26
CA ALA A 10 -27.78 10.59 -43.02
C ALA A 10 -28.21 11.03 -41.61
N SER A 11 -27.69 12.20 -41.25
CA SER A 11 -27.90 12.98 -40.04
C SER A 11 -29.36 13.30 -39.71
N LEU A 12 -29.69 13.38 -38.41
CA LEU A 12 -30.81 14.17 -37.90
C LEU A 12 -30.30 15.01 -36.71
N ALA A 13 -30.16 16.32 -36.90
CA ALA A 13 -29.87 17.28 -35.84
C ALA A 13 -31.20 17.91 -35.38
N VAL A 14 -31.56 17.68 -34.11
CA VAL A 14 -32.72 18.31 -33.46
C VAL A 14 -32.23 19.49 -32.64
N LEU A 15 -32.63 20.70 -33.04
CA LEU A 15 -32.44 21.96 -32.31
C LEU A 15 -33.59 22.13 -31.29
N LEU A 16 -33.26 22.21 -30.00
CA LEU A 16 -34.20 22.56 -28.93
C LEU A 16 -33.86 23.96 -28.38
N PRO A 17 -34.83 24.89 -28.27
CA PRO A 17 -34.64 26.17 -27.60
C PRO A 17 -34.74 25.99 -26.07
N GLY A 18 -33.60 26.08 -25.38
CA GLY A 18 -33.53 26.00 -23.92
C GLY A 18 -33.84 27.33 -23.25
N LEU A 19 -34.96 27.38 -22.53
CA LEU A 19 -35.36 28.45 -21.61
C LEU A 19 -34.27 28.68 -20.54
N ALA A 20 -33.80 29.92 -20.43
CA ALA A 20 -32.88 30.35 -19.37
C ALA A 20 -33.64 30.43 -18.04
N MET A 21 -33.52 29.40 -17.19
CA MET A 21 -33.95 29.49 -15.79
C MET A 21 -32.86 30.17 -14.97
N THR A 22 -33.12 31.40 -14.54
CA THR A 22 -32.34 32.11 -13.53
C THR A 22 -32.57 31.48 -12.15
N SER A 23 -31.77 30.48 -11.82
CA SER A 23 -31.73 29.91 -10.47
C SER A 23 -31.19 30.94 -9.47
N ALA A 24 -32.08 31.50 -8.65
CA ALA A 24 -31.74 32.27 -7.46
C ALA A 24 -30.93 31.38 -6.50
N HIS A 25 -29.62 31.57 -6.47
CA HIS A 25 -28.76 30.88 -5.52
C HIS A 25 -28.98 31.50 -4.14
N ALA A 26 -29.78 30.81 -3.30
CA ALA A 26 -29.83 31.10 -1.88
C ALA A 26 -28.40 30.99 -1.32
N SER A 27 -27.82 32.12 -0.92
CA SER A 27 -26.52 32.18 -0.28
C SER A 27 -26.54 31.34 0.99
N VAL A 28 -25.87 30.19 0.97
CA VAL A 28 -25.64 29.35 2.16
C VAL A 28 -25.06 30.24 3.27
N PRO A 29 -25.62 30.22 4.49
CA PRO A 29 -25.09 31.02 5.59
C PRO A 29 -23.60 30.74 5.75
N ALA A 30 -22.78 31.80 5.73
CA ALA A 30 -21.35 31.73 5.92
C ALA A 30 -21.04 30.91 7.19
N HIS A 31 -20.43 29.73 7.01
CA HIS A 31 -19.97 28.89 8.10
C HIS A 31 -19.07 29.73 9.01
N ARG A 32 -19.55 30.09 10.21
CA ARG A 32 -18.71 30.74 11.24
C ARG A 32 -17.41 29.95 11.34
N ALA A 33 -16.28 30.63 11.10
CA ALA A 33 -14.96 30.03 11.10
C ALA A 33 -14.79 29.05 12.27
N ALA A 34 -14.31 27.84 11.96
CA ALA A 34 -14.23 26.75 12.92
C ALA A 34 -13.44 27.20 14.16
N LYS A 35 -14.08 27.16 15.34
CA LYS A 35 -13.44 27.46 16.63
C LYS A 35 -12.49 26.34 17.10
N VAL A 36 -12.13 25.42 16.19
CA VAL A 36 -11.29 24.26 16.39
C VAL A 36 -10.41 24.07 15.15
N THR A 37 -9.16 23.69 15.36
CA THR A 37 -8.13 23.50 14.32
C THR A 37 -7.40 22.21 14.59
N LEU A 38 -7.04 21.47 13.54
CA LEU A 38 -6.10 20.36 13.55
C LEU A 38 -4.89 20.82 12.74
N LYS A 39 -3.68 20.60 13.25
CA LYS A 39 -2.42 21.00 12.60
C LYS A 39 -1.38 19.89 12.72
N ASP A 40 -0.37 20.00 11.86
CA ASP A 40 0.87 19.23 11.95
C ASP A 40 0.66 17.71 11.86
N LEU A 41 -0.35 17.27 11.09
CA LEU A 41 -0.49 15.86 10.77
C LEU A 41 0.65 15.46 9.81
N PRO A 42 1.45 14.44 10.14
CA PRO A 42 2.48 13.98 9.22
C PRO A 42 1.84 13.38 7.97
N ALA A 43 2.50 13.51 6.82
CA ALA A 43 2.01 12.94 5.57
C ALA A 43 1.91 11.40 5.60
N SER A 44 2.76 10.75 6.41
CA SER A 44 2.74 9.29 6.55
C SER A 44 3.18 8.78 7.92
N SER A 45 2.79 7.54 8.25
CA SER A 45 3.26 6.80 9.42
C SER A 45 3.15 5.29 9.20
N GLU A 46 3.31 4.50 10.27
CA GLU A 46 3.30 3.03 10.25
C GLU A 46 2.25 2.49 11.23
N VAL A 47 1.69 1.33 10.90
CA VAL A 47 0.91 0.54 11.88
C VAL A 47 1.77 0.24 13.11
N GLY A 48 1.14 0.29 14.28
CA GLY A 48 1.79 0.13 15.59
C GLY A 48 2.35 1.43 16.16
N ARG A 49 2.48 2.50 15.36
CA ARG A 49 2.89 3.83 15.85
C ARG A 49 1.72 4.62 16.39
N LYS A 50 2.04 5.65 17.18
CA LYS A 50 1.07 6.66 17.64
C LYS A 50 1.33 7.97 16.90
N VAL A 51 0.30 8.55 16.30
CA VAL A 51 0.34 9.89 15.73
C VAL A 51 -0.11 10.91 16.78
N THR A 52 0.58 12.05 16.86
CA THR A 52 0.17 13.15 17.74
C THR A 52 -0.71 14.11 16.96
N LEU A 53 -1.95 14.25 17.39
CA LEU A 53 -2.92 15.18 16.82
C LEU A 53 -2.96 16.42 17.72
N ALA A 54 -2.49 17.54 17.19
CA ALA A 54 -2.39 18.80 17.92
C ALA A 54 -3.23 19.89 17.27
N GLY A 55 -3.62 20.86 18.07
CA GLY A 55 -4.43 21.96 17.57
C GLY A 55 -4.90 22.92 18.66
N THR A 56 -5.82 23.79 18.26
CA THR A 56 -6.45 24.75 19.16
C THR A 56 -7.96 24.61 19.12
N ALA A 57 -8.61 24.80 20.26
CA ALA A 57 -10.06 24.93 20.36
C ALA A 57 -10.40 26.08 21.31
N LYS A 58 -11.05 27.13 20.80
CA LYS A 58 -11.38 28.32 21.59
C LYS A 58 -12.60 28.05 22.50
N PRO A 59 -12.51 28.32 23.81
CA PRO A 59 -13.66 28.25 24.70
C PRO A 59 -14.66 29.37 24.41
N ALA A 60 -15.92 29.15 24.80
CA ALA A 60 -16.94 30.20 24.74
C ALA A 60 -16.69 31.34 25.76
N ARG A 61 -15.98 31.05 26.86
CA ARG A 61 -15.56 32.02 27.89
C ARG A 61 -14.05 31.90 28.12
N LYS A 62 -13.35 33.04 28.22
CA LYS A 62 -11.89 33.12 28.45
C LYS A 62 -11.52 32.33 29.72
N GLY A 63 -10.41 31.58 29.67
CA GLY A 63 -9.89 30.81 30.81
C GLY A 63 -10.52 29.42 31.04
N LYS A 64 -11.64 29.07 30.38
CA LYS A 64 -12.23 27.73 30.49
C LYS A 64 -11.56 26.70 29.57
N LYS A 65 -11.37 25.48 30.07
CA LYS A 65 -10.92 24.33 29.26
C LYS A 65 -12.10 23.77 28.46
N VAL A 66 -11.89 23.43 27.20
CA VAL A 66 -12.90 22.83 26.32
C VAL A 66 -12.60 21.36 26.08
N LYS A 67 -13.62 20.52 26.07
CA LYS A 67 -13.48 19.13 25.63
C LYS A 67 -13.45 19.08 24.10
N VAL A 68 -12.50 18.34 23.56
CA VAL A 68 -12.45 17.98 22.14
C VAL A 68 -12.55 16.47 22.00
N THR A 69 -13.17 16.04 20.90
CA THR A 69 -13.32 14.63 20.52
C THR A 69 -12.63 14.44 19.19
N VAL A 70 -11.70 13.51 19.13
CA VAL A 70 -11.04 13.12 17.89
C VAL A 70 -11.78 11.95 17.29
N GLU A 71 -12.11 12.08 16.01
CA GLU A 71 -12.68 11.01 15.21
C GLU A 71 -11.70 10.59 14.12
N ARG A 72 -11.70 9.30 13.80
CA ARG A 72 -10.91 8.67 12.75
C ARG A 72 -11.83 8.05 11.73
N LEU A 73 -11.41 8.08 10.47
CA LEU A 73 -12.03 7.39 9.36
C LEU A 73 -10.95 6.60 8.63
N TYR A 74 -11.21 5.31 8.39
CA TYR A 74 -10.43 4.52 7.42
C TYR A 74 -11.09 4.63 6.04
N ALA A 75 -10.32 4.43 4.97
CA ALA A 75 -10.86 4.35 3.61
C ALA A 75 -12.07 3.41 3.52
N GLY A 76 -13.18 3.89 2.95
CA GLY A 76 -14.44 3.15 2.82
C GLY A 76 -15.21 2.91 4.14
N GLY A 77 -14.77 3.45 5.27
CA GLY A 77 -15.38 3.23 6.57
C GLY A 77 -16.34 4.34 7.02
N SER A 78 -16.60 4.39 8.33
CA SER A 78 -17.35 5.47 8.99
C SER A 78 -16.50 6.17 10.04
N TRP A 79 -16.90 7.38 10.41
CA TRP A 79 -16.21 8.15 11.45
C TRP A 79 -16.40 7.52 12.83
N GLN A 80 -15.31 7.15 13.49
CA GLN A 80 -15.31 6.57 14.82
C GLN A 80 -14.58 7.47 15.81
N LYS A 81 -15.15 7.65 17.01
CA LYS A 81 -14.47 8.33 18.11
C LYS A 81 -13.28 7.50 18.57
N VAL A 82 -12.07 8.08 18.53
CA VAL A 82 -10.84 7.39 18.92
C VAL A 82 -10.15 7.99 20.14
N ALA A 83 -10.44 9.26 20.46
CA ALA A 83 -9.92 9.89 21.66
C ALA A 83 -10.74 11.08 22.10
N THR A 84 -10.56 11.49 23.35
CA THR A 84 -11.03 12.77 23.87
C THR A 84 -9.91 13.48 24.62
N ALA A 85 -9.83 14.79 24.50
CA ALA A 85 -8.87 15.61 25.23
C ALA A 85 -9.55 16.87 25.79
N ARG A 86 -8.88 17.53 26.73
CA ARG A 86 -9.25 18.88 27.18
C ARG A 86 -8.16 19.85 26.76
N THR A 87 -8.56 21.05 26.36
CA THR A 87 -7.60 22.11 26.10
C THR A 87 -6.90 22.56 27.39
N ASN A 88 -5.69 23.11 27.25
CA ASN A 88 -5.04 23.87 28.31
C ASN A 88 -5.65 25.29 28.44
N LYS A 89 -5.12 26.11 29.35
CA LYS A 89 -5.57 27.50 29.59
C LYS A 89 -5.41 28.40 28.35
N LYS A 90 -4.51 28.06 27.42
CA LYS A 90 -4.27 28.75 26.14
C LYS A 90 -5.14 28.21 25.00
N GLY A 91 -6.06 27.28 25.27
CA GLY A 91 -6.93 26.68 24.26
C GLY A 91 -6.24 25.63 23.37
N LYS A 92 -5.01 25.21 23.68
CA LYS A 92 -4.31 24.17 22.90
C LYS A 92 -4.66 22.78 23.41
N TYR A 93 -4.74 21.80 22.52
CA TYR A 93 -4.85 20.38 22.85
C TYR A 93 -3.79 19.58 22.08
N ALA A 94 -3.44 18.41 22.62
CA ALA A 94 -2.64 17.40 21.94
C ALA A 94 -3.11 16.03 22.42
N VAL A 95 -3.22 15.07 21.51
CA VAL A 95 -3.60 13.69 21.83
C VAL A 95 -2.88 12.71 20.94
N LYS A 96 -2.44 11.58 21.51
CA LYS A 96 -1.78 10.51 20.77
C LYS A 96 -2.81 9.45 20.40
N VAL A 97 -2.90 9.09 19.12
CA VAL A 97 -3.80 8.05 18.61
C VAL A 97 -2.97 6.93 17.99
N ALA A 98 -3.24 5.69 18.39
CA ALA A 98 -2.61 4.51 17.80
C ALA A 98 -3.14 4.24 16.39
N LEU A 99 -2.23 3.90 15.48
CA LEU A 99 -2.52 3.50 14.11
C LEU A 99 -2.51 1.97 14.06
N THR A 100 -3.66 1.37 13.79
CA THR A 100 -3.87 -0.08 13.90
C THR A 100 -4.16 -0.76 12.57
N ARG A 101 -4.25 0.00 11.49
CA ARG A 101 -4.59 -0.49 10.15
C ARG A 101 -3.86 0.34 9.10
N GLY A 102 -3.30 -0.31 8.08
CA GLY A 102 -2.73 0.37 6.92
C GLY A 102 -3.80 0.96 6.00
N GLY A 103 -3.39 1.89 5.15
CA GLY A 103 -4.29 2.65 4.28
C GLY A 103 -4.43 4.12 4.68
N THR A 104 -5.00 4.91 3.76
CA THR A 104 -5.33 6.30 4.03
C THR A 104 -6.24 6.40 5.24
N THR A 105 -5.77 7.12 6.25
CA THR A 105 -6.47 7.34 7.51
C THR A 105 -6.73 8.83 7.66
N SER A 106 -8.00 9.20 7.82
CA SER A 106 -8.41 10.58 8.03
C SER A 106 -8.75 10.85 9.48
N PHE A 107 -8.45 12.05 9.95
CA PHE A 107 -8.79 12.55 11.28
C PHE A 107 -9.59 13.83 11.18
N ARG A 108 -10.51 14.01 12.11
CA ARG A 108 -11.16 15.31 12.37
C ARG A 108 -11.38 15.50 13.84
N VAL A 109 -11.53 16.76 14.25
CA VAL A 109 -11.72 17.12 15.65
C VAL A 109 -13.03 17.87 15.83
N LYS A 110 -13.86 17.37 16.75
CA LYS A 110 -15.10 18.00 17.19
C LYS A 110 -14.90 18.70 18.52
N ARG A 111 -15.36 19.94 18.62
CA ARG A 111 -15.33 20.71 19.87
C ARG A 111 -16.68 20.60 20.60
N ALA A 112 -16.64 20.40 21.91
CA ALA A 112 -17.85 20.50 22.73
C ALA A 112 -18.43 21.92 22.65
N GLY A 113 -19.75 22.02 22.44
CA GLY A 113 -20.42 23.30 22.18
C GLY A 113 -20.28 23.81 20.75
N GLY A 114 -19.91 22.95 19.80
CA GLY A 114 -20.03 23.16 18.35
C GLY A 114 -18.73 23.42 17.61
N GLY A 115 -18.69 23.02 16.35
CA GLY A 115 -17.55 23.15 15.45
C GLY A 115 -16.81 21.83 15.24
N THR A 116 -16.51 21.54 13.97
CA THR A 116 -15.77 20.37 13.51
C THR A 116 -14.70 20.86 12.54
N THR A 117 -13.49 20.33 12.63
CA THR A 117 -12.46 20.62 11.62
C THR A 117 -12.82 19.97 10.28
N ALA A 118 -12.23 20.45 9.19
CA ALA A 118 -12.10 19.61 7.99
C ALA A 118 -11.36 18.31 8.35
N ALA A 119 -11.56 17.29 7.52
CA ALA A 119 -10.77 16.07 7.61
C ALA A 119 -9.35 16.35 7.11
N ASP A 120 -8.36 15.81 7.81
CA ASP A 120 -6.97 15.79 7.38
C ASP A 120 -6.49 14.33 7.35
N SER A 121 -5.64 13.96 6.40
CA SER A 121 -5.33 12.55 6.12
C SER A 121 -3.83 12.28 6.08
N LEU A 122 -3.47 11.06 6.48
CA LEU A 122 -2.12 10.53 6.29
C LEU A 122 -2.16 9.13 5.66
N ALA A 123 -1.08 8.78 4.97
CA ALA A 123 -0.80 7.42 4.57
C ALA A 123 -0.32 6.59 5.78
N VAL A 124 -0.90 5.42 6.00
CA VAL A 124 -0.44 4.50 7.05
C VAL A 124 0.09 3.24 6.38
N TYR A 125 1.39 3.03 6.46
CA TYR A 125 2.04 1.85 5.89
C TYR A 125 1.96 0.67 6.86
N GLN A 126 1.97 -0.53 6.30
CA GLN A 126 2.11 -1.78 7.03
C GLN A 126 2.80 -2.83 6.18
N TRP A 127 3.39 -3.82 6.85
CA TRP A 127 3.93 -5.01 6.19
C TRP A 127 2.83 -6.04 5.98
N LEU A 128 2.61 -6.41 4.73
CA LEU A 128 1.74 -7.51 4.30
C LEU A 128 2.63 -8.70 3.94
N ASN A 129 2.37 -9.89 4.45
CA ASN A 129 3.06 -11.06 3.91
C ASN A 129 2.56 -11.28 2.48
N LEU A 130 3.48 -11.55 1.56
CA LEU A 130 3.12 -11.75 0.16
C LEU A 130 2.19 -12.96 -0.02
N VAL A 131 2.39 -14.01 0.79
CA VAL A 131 1.54 -15.22 0.76
C VAL A 131 0.10 -14.97 1.23
N ASP A 132 -0.18 -13.82 1.85
CA ASP A 132 -1.50 -13.42 2.37
C ASP A 132 -2.23 -12.41 1.46
N VAL A 133 -1.64 -12.05 0.32
CA VAL A 133 -2.23 -11.11 -0.64
C VAL A 133 -2.23 -11.71 -2.05
N PRO A 134 -2.95 -11.12 -3.02
CA PRO A 134 -2.87 -11.58 -4.41
C PRO A 134 -1.47 -11.41 -5.01
N PHE A 135 -0.97 -12.46 -5.65
CA PHE A 135 0.25 -12.48 -6.47
C PHE A 135 0.12 -13.56 -7.53
N LEU A 136 0.88 -13.44 -8.60
CA LEU A 136 1.03 -14.48 -9.61
C LEU A 136 2.40 -15.14 -9.48
N VAL A 137 2.45 -16.43 -9.81
CA VAL A 137 3.69 -17.18 -9.95
C VAL A 137 3.68 -17.91 -11.27
N GLY A 138 4.80 -17.84 -12.00
CA GLY A 138 5.05 -18.60 -13.21
C GLY A 138 6.24 -19.54 -13.02
N GLY A 139 6.33 -20.59 -13.85
CA GLY A 139 7.53 -21.45 -13.93
C GLY A 139 7.42 -22.87 -13.39
N GLY A 140 6.24 -23.35 -12.99
CA GLY A 140 6.04 -24.76 -12.62
C GLY A 140 5.24 -24.95 -11.33
N ALA A 141 5.40 -26.10 -10.67
CA ALA A 141 4.80 -26.35 -9.37
C ALA A 141 5.37 -25.39 -8.33
N VAL A 142 4.55 -24.78 -7.48
CA VAL A 142 4.98 -23.80 -6.47
C VAL A 142 4.54 -24.26 -5.11
N GLU A 143 5.43 -24.21 -4.13
CA GLU A 143 5.08 -24.48 -2.75
C GLU A 143 4.99 -23.17 -1.96
N ILE A 144 3.79 -22.85 -1.49
CA ILE A 144 3.49 -21.60 -0.77
C ILE A 144 3.24 -21.95 0.70
N ARG A 145 3.64 -21.04 1.61
CA ARG A 145 3.50 -21.18 3.07
C ARG A 145 4.38 -22.26 3.69
N ARG A 146 5.50 -22.59 3.05
CA ARG A 146 6.49 -23.49 3.66
C ARG A 146 7.35 -22.77 4.69
N VAL A 147 7.84 -23.56 5.65
CA VAL A 147 8.94 -23.15 6.51
C VAL A 147 10.23 -23.49 5.77
N ALA A 148 10.87 -22.48 5.18
CA ALA A 148 12.19 -22.65 4.60
C ALA A 148 13.25 -22.56 5.71
N ARG A 149 14.27 -23.41 5.63
CA ARG A 149 15.44 -23.32 6.51
C ARG A 149 16.66 -22.95 5.68
N ILE A 150 17.26 -21.80 5.96
CA ILE A 150 18.41 -21.27 5.23
C ILE A 150 19.44 -20.81 6.28
N GLY A 151 20.58 -21.47 6.33
CA GLY A 151 21.67 -21.15 7.25
C GLY A 151 21.31 -21.48 8.69
N GLY A 152 20.53 -22.55 8.91
CA GLY A 152 20.01 -22.92 10.22
C GLY A 152 18.84 -22.03 10.70
N ARG A 153 18.52 -20.95 9.99
CA ARG A 153 17.39 -20.06 10.34
C ARG A 153 16.12 -20.50 9.64
N ALA A 154 15.04 -20.62 10.41
CA ALA A 154 13.71 -20.92 9.89
C ALA A 154 12.97 -19.63 9.47
N PHE A 155 12.32 -19.71 8.30
CA PHE A 155 11.53 -18.65 7.70
C PHE A 155 10.11 -19.17 7.41
N PRO A 156 9.10 -18.80 8.21
CA PRO A 156 7.72 -19.16 7.91
C PRO A 156 7.23 -18.41 6.66
N ASN A 157 6.09 -18.83 6.12
CA ASN A 157 5.42 -18.12 5.02
C ASN A 157 6.29 -17.96 3.77
N SER A 158 7.13 -18.94 3.45
CA SER A 158 8.03 -18.88 2.29
C SER A 158 7.33 -19.37 1.02
N ILE A 159 7.85 -18.91 -0.12
CA ILE A 159 7.50 -19.36 -1.46
C ILE A 159 8.72 -20.07 -2.02
N GLN A 160 8.54 -21.31 -2.48
CA GLN A 160 9.59 -22.14 -3.04
C GLN A 160 9.25 -22.46 -4.50
N LEU A 161 10.17 -22.11 -5.40
CA LEU A 161 10.11 -22.39 -6.83
C LEU A 161 11.10 -23.53 -7.11
N PRO A 162 10.62 -24.76 -7.36
CA PRO A 162 11.44 -25.90 -7.68
C PRO A 162 12.27 -25.67 -8.95
N GLN A 163 13.44 -26.32 -9.01
CA GLN A 163 14.31 -26.30 -10.20
C GLN A 163 14.78 -24.90 -10.63
N GLY A 164 14.80 -23.95 -9.68
CA GLY A 164 15.49 -22.68 -9.82
C GLY A 164 14.95 -21.72 -10.88
N ASN A 165 13.83 -22.05 -11.52
CA ASN A 165 13.21 -21.27 -12.57
C ASN A 165 11.80 -20.87 -12.15
N GLY A 166 11.54 -19.58 -12.10
CA GLY A 166 10.21 -19.07 -11.91
C GLY A 166 10.15 -17.57 -11.80
N GLY A 167 8.93 -17.08 -12.00
CA GLY A 167 8.61 -15.67 -11.92
C GLY A 167 7.62 -15.41 -10.79
N LEU A 168 7.74 -14.26 -10.14
CA LEU A 168 6.74 -13.77 -9.20
C LEU A 168 6.28 -12.38 -9.66
N ALA A 169 4.98 -12.16 -9.67
CA ALA A 169 4.41 -10.87 -9.99
C ALA A 169 3.38 -10.41 -8.96
N VAL A 170 3.40 -9.12 -8.62
CA VAL A 170 2.53 -8.47 -7.63
C VAL A 170 2.09 -7.11 -8.19
N LYS A 171 0.86 -6.69 -7.88
CA LYS A 171 0.28 -5.44 -8.38
C LYS A 171 0.15 -4.38 -7.28
N PRO A 172 1.25 -3.67 -6.93
CA PRO A 172 1.24 -2.67 -5.87
C PRO A 172 0.40 -1.43 -6.20
N ASN A 173 0.18 -1.08 -7.48
CA ASN A 173 -0.62 0.08 -7.90
C ASN A 173 -0.25 1.40 -7.18
N GLY A 174 1.04 1.63 -6.93
CA GLY A 174 1.53 2.80 -6.18
C GLY A 174 1.19 2.82 -4.69
N LEU A 175 0.54 1.78 -4.17
CA LEU A 175 0.19 1.67 -2.75
C LEU A 175 1.34 1.09 -1.92
N CYS A 176 2.29 0.39 -2.54
CA CYS A 176 3.44 -0.20 -1.86
C CYS A 176 4.73 0.54 -2.20
N THR A 177 5.66 0.60 -1.24
CA THR A 177 6.96 1.25 -1.42
C THR A 177 8.11 0.26 -1.40
N SER A 178 7.89 -0.97 -0.94
CA SER A 178 8.97 -1.96 -0.84
C SER A 178 8.43 -3.38 -0.90
N LEU A 179 9.19 -4.26 -1.54
CA LEU A 179 9.13 -5.72 -1.41
C LEU A 179 10.42 -6.19 -0.76
N GLU A 180 10.31 -6.99 0.29
CA GLU A 180 11.46 -7.60 0.98
C GLU A 180 11.27 -9.10 1.13
N PHE A 181 12.36 -9.84 1.05
CA PHE A 181 12.40 -11.27 1.35
C PHE A 181 13.83 -11.67 1.72
N TRP A 182 13.96 -12.88 2.23
CA TRP A 182 15.26 -13.55 2.39
C TRP A 182 15.41 -14.60 1.30
N THR A 183 16.64 -14.90 0.89
CA THR A 183 16.91 -15.92 -0.11
C THR A 183 18.24 -16.61 0.17
N GLY A 184 18.48 -17.73 -0.51
CA GLY A 184 19.63 -18.60 -0.34
C GLY A 184 19.25 -20.08 -0.40
N PHE A 185 20.27 -20.93 -0.42
CA PHE A 185 20.08 -22.37 -0.52
C PHE A 185 19.43 -22.97 0.73
N LEU A 186 18.41 -23.79 0.52
CA LEU A 186 17.78 -24.60 1.57
C LEU A 186 18.83 -25.48 2.26
N ASP A 187 18.73 -25.60 3.58
CA ASP A 187 19.62 -26.45 4.38
C ASP A 187 19.62 -27.90 3.89
N SER A 188 18.48 -28.40 3.39
CA SER A 188 18.35 -29.74 2.80
C SER A 188 19.10 -29.94 1.48
N GLN A 189 19.45 -28.86 0.77
CA GLN A 189 20.12 -28.94 -0.54
C GLN A 189 21.63 -28.69 -0.44
N ARG A 190 22.14 -28.21 0.70
CA ARG A 190 23.53 -27.76 0.84
C ARG A 190 24.59 -28.84 0.65
N SER A 191 24.32 -30.06 1.11
CA SER A 191 25.30 -31.15 1.04
C SER A 191 25.64 -31.55 -0.39
N GLY A 192 24.77 -31.24 -1.36
CA GLY A 192 25.00 -31.49 -2.78
C GLY A 192 25.65 -30.32 -3.54
N LEU A 193 26.00 -29.22 -2.88
CA LEU A 193 26.48 -28.00 -3.56
C LEU A 193 27.97 -27.80 -3.37
N ALA A 194 28.62 -27.35 -4.45
CA ALA A 194 29.98 -26.84 -4.37
C ALA A 194 30.00 -25.58 -3.48
N ALA A 195 31.09 -25.39 -2.73
CA ALA A 195 31.26 -24.20 -1.88
C ALA A 195 31.23 -22.88 -2.69
N THR A 196 31.51 -22.94 -3.98
CA THR A 196 31.47 -21.82 -4.92
C THR A 196 30.09 -21.58 -5.54
N ALA A 197 29.13 -22.48 -5.34
CA ALA A 197 27.81 -22.38 -5.96
C ALA A 197 27.09 -21.08 -5.54
N ARG A 198 26.42 -20.45 -6.50
CA ARG A 198 25.67 -19.21 -6.27
C ARG A 198 24.27 -19.31 -6.83
N GLN A 199 23.36 -18.67 -6.12
CA GLN A 199 22.00 -18.41 -6.58
C GLN A 199 21.92 -16.96 -7.03
N ASN A 200 21.66 -16.76 -8.32
CA ASN A 200 21.49 -15.43 -8.89
C ASN A 200 20.00 -15.15 -9.11
N GLY A 201 19.64 -13.88 -9.24
CA GLY A 201 18.25 -13.50 -9.52
C GLY A 201 18.09 -12.01 -9.68
N GLY A 202 16.96 -11.61 -10.25
CA GLY A 202 16.60 -10.21 -10.43
C GLY A 202 15.14 -9.97 -10.11
N LEU A 203 14.84 -8.82 -9.51
CA LEU A 203 13.48 -8.30 -9.47
C LEU A 203 13.45 -6.90 -10.08
N GLY A 204 12.33 -6.54 -10.69
CA GLY A 204 12.07 -5.23 -11.27
C GLY A 204 10.69 -4.67 -10.90
N GLY A 205 10.62 -3.35 -10.69
CA GLY A 205 9.37 -2.60 -10.65
C GLY A 205 9.10 -1.93 -12.00
N TYR A 206 7.86 -2.01 -12.46
CA TYR A 206 7.43 -1.51 -13.77
C TYR A 206 6.16 -0.65 -13.69
N GLY A 207 5.97 0.18 -14.71
CA GLY A 207 4.80 1.06 -14.87
C GLY A 207 4.78 2.29 -13.96
N GLY A 208 5.87 2.55 -13.22
CA GLY A 208 6.09 3.77 -12.44
C GLY A 208 6.90 4.84 -13.18
N PRO A 209 7.19 5.97 -12.51
CA PRO A 209 7.95 7.10 -13.09
C PRO A 209 9.44 6.79 -13.34
N ALA A 210 9.99 5.77 -12.68
CA ALA A 210 11.34 5.26 -12.90
C ALA A 210 11.31 3.74 -12.75
N GLN A 211 12.05 2.99 -13.57
CA GLN A 211 12.19 1.55 -13.35
C GLN A 211 13.05 1.31 -12.11
N SER A 212 12.61 0.41 -11.23
CA SER A 212 13.43 -0.07 -10.12
C SER A 212 13.90 -1.48 -10.45
N GLN A 213 15.16 -1.82 -10.19
CA GLN A 213 15.68 -3.17 -10.37
C GLN A 213 16.62 -3.51 -9.23
N VAL A 214 16.59 -4.78 -8.80
CA VAL A 214 17.56 -5.33 -7.85
C VAL A 214 18.01 -6.68 -8.37
N SER A 215 19.31 -6.81 -8.59
CA SER A 215 19.95 -8.10 -8.84
C SER A 215 20.59 -8.58 -7.55
N PHE A 216 20.56 -9.88 -7.31
CA PHE A 216 21.20 -10.50 -6.14
C PHE A 216 21.97 -11.74 -6.54
N SER A 217 22.98 -12.05 -5.72
CA SER A 217 23.82 -13.23 -5.86
C SER A 217 24.15 -13.78 -4.48
N THR A 218 23.56 -14.92 -4.15
CA THR A 218 23.61 -15.51 -2.82
C THR A 218 24.52 -16.74 -2.82
N PRO A 219 25.62 -16.75 -2.05
CA PRO A 219 26.49 -17.92 -1.93
C PRO A 219 25.82 -19.02 -1.07
N VAL A 220 26.39 -20.23 -1.10
CA VAL A 220 26.11 -21.25 -0.08
C VAL A 220 26.49 -20.68 1.29
N GLY A 221 25.53 -20.60 2.22
CA GLY A 221 25.78 -20.01 3.52
C GLY A 221 24.56 -19.35 4.17
N PRO A 222 24.72 -18.27 4.94
CA PRO A 222 23.62 -17.56 5.56
C PRO A 222 22.60 -17.03 4.53
N ALA A 223 21.35 -16.86 4.96
CA ALA A 223 20.33 -16.21 4.16
C ALA A 223 20.71 -14.74 3.87
N VAL A 224 20.45 -14.29 2.65
CA VAL A 224 20.64 -12.89 2.22
C VAL A 224 19.29 -12.19 2.14
N ARG A 225 19.20 -10.98 2.68
CA ARG A 225 18.00 -10.14 2.55
C ARG A 225 18.06 -9.36 1.25
N VAL A 226 16.99 -9.42 0.48
CA VAL A 226 16.79 -8.65 -0.74
C VAL A 226 15.66 -7.65 -0.52
N SER A 227 15.82 -6.44 -1.04
CA SER A 227 14.82 -5.37 -0.98
C SER A 227 14.71 -4.71 -2.35
N LEU A 228 13.48 -4.63 -2.86
CA LEU A 228 13.12 -3.90 -4.07
C LEU A 228 12.33 -2.64 -3.67
N ASP A 229 12.71 -1.48 -4.20
CA ASP A 229 11.90 -0.26 -4.10
C ASP A 229 10.72 -0.36 -5.07
N LEU A 230 9.51 -0.20 -4.54
CA LEU A 230 8.26 -0.22 -5.31
C LEU A 230 7.57 1.14 -5.37
N THR A 231 8.24 2.20 -4.92
CA THR A 231 7.67 3.54 -4.87
C THR A 231 7.18 3.99 -6.25
N GLY A 232 5.88 4.26 -6.34
CA GLY A 232 5.22 4.69 -7.57
C GLY A 232 5.06 3.60 -8.65
N GLN A 233 5.48 2.35 -8.39
CA GLN A 233 5.36 1.26 -9.36
C GLN A 233 3.92 0.76 -9.47
N ARG A 234 3.51 0.40 -10.68
CA ARG A 234 2.22 -0.28 -10.91
C ARG A 234 2.34 -1.77 -10.68
N TYR A 235 3.46 -2.34 -11.11
CA TYR A 235 3.77 -3.76 -11.05
C TYR A 235 5.12 -3.97 -10.37
N GLY A 236 5.23 -5.04 -9.58
CA GLY A 236 6.50 -5.63 -9.20
C GLY A 236 6.56 -7.00 -9.86
N PHE A 237 7.60 -7.23 -10.65
CA PHE A 237 7.86 -8.50 -11.32
C PHE A 237 9.26 -8.96 -10.93
N GLY A 238 9.50 -10.25 -10.91
CA GLY A 238 10.85 -10.74 -10.82
C GLY A 238 10.98 -12.09 -11.45
N GLU A 239 12.06 -12.24 -12.19
CA GLU A 239 12.50 -13.50 -12.72
C GLU A 239 13.76 -13.88 -12.00
N VAL A 240 13.77 -15.10 -11.49
CA VAL A 240 14.91 -15.59 -10.76
C VAL A 240 15.36 -16.86 -11.42
N MET A 241 16.66 -16.89 -11.73
CA MET A 241 17.32 -17.98 -12.42
C MET A 241 18.51 -18.44 -11.59
N VAL A 242 18.54 -19.71 -11.23
CA VAL A 242 19.72 -20.28 -10.58
C VAL A 242 20.77 -20.67 -11.64
N ALA A 243 21.80 -19.85 -11.78
CA ALA A 243 22.84 -20.05 -12.81
C ALA A 243 23.75 -21.27 -12.55
N ASP A 244 24.17 -21.52 -11.31
CA ASP A 244 25.22 -22.50 -11.01
C ASP A 244 24.69 -23.84 -10.47
N ALA A 245 23.37 -23.95 -10.27
CA ALA A 245 22.74 -25.10 -9.61
C ALA A 245 21.29 -25.33 -10.09
N PRO A 246 21.09 -25.80 -11.33
CA PRO A 246 19.76 -25.87 -11.99
C PRO A 246 18.75 -26.81 -11.31
N ASN A 247 19.20 -27.64 -10.37
CA ASN A 247 18.33 -28.54 -9.60
C ASN A 247 18.10 -28.08 -8.15
N THR A 248 18.43 -26.82 -7.83
CA THR A 248 18.14 -26.26 -6.51
C THR A 248 16.89 -25.42 -6.54
N ASP A 249 16.24 -25.33 -5.38
CA ASP A 249 15.01 -24.56 -5.29
C ASP A 249 15.35 -23.11 -5.03
N LEU A 250 14.63 -22.24 -5.72
CA LEU A 250 14.59 -20.86 -5.32
C LEU A 250 13.64 -20.68 -4.15
N VAL A 251 14.11 -19.98 -3.13
CA VAL A 251 13.29 -19.61 -2.00
C VAL A 251 13.20 -18.10 -1.89
N LEU A 252 11.96 -17.61 -1.90
CA LEU A 252 11.60 -16.30 -1.36
C LEU A 252 11.12 -16.57 0.07
N ALA A 253 12.01 -16.38 1.03
CA ALA A 253 11.77 -16.67 2.44
C ALA A 253 11.13 -15.48 3.16
N SER A 254 9.95 -15.73 3.73
CA SER A 254 9.09 -14.72 4.39
C SER A 254 8.91 -13.41 3.57
N PRO A 255 8.51 -13.49 2.28
CA PRO A 255 8.33 -12.32 1.44
C PRO A 255 7.22 -11.43 1.98
N ARG A 256 7.46 -10.11 1.97
CA ARG A 256 6.54 -9.11 2.50
C ARG A 256 6.59 -7.80 1.73
N LEU A 257 5.44 -7.15 1.62
CA LEU A 257 5.27 -5.85 0.98
C LEU A 257 4.98 -4.77 2.03
N ARG A 258 5.61 -3.61 1.91
CA ARG A 258 5.27 -2.42 2.70
C ARG A 258 4.25 -1.58 1.94
N CYS A 259 2.99 -1.61 2.37
CA CYS A 259 1.88 -0.98 1.66
C CYS A 259 1.04 -0.04 2.51
N ASN A 260 0.57 1.04 1.91
CA ASN A 260 -0.50 1.91 2.39
C ASN A 260 -1.88 1.31 2.01
N ALA A 261 -2.08 0.03 2.35
CA ALA A 261 -3.30 -0.72 2.07
C ALA A 261 -3.36 -1.99 2.93
N THR A 262 -4.54 -2.62 3.04
CA THR A 262 -4.71 -3.93 3.70
C THR A 262 -4.55 -5.14 2.80
N THR A 263 -4.55 -4.91 1.49
CA THR A 263 -4.30 -5.92 0.45
C THR A 263 -3.76 -5.18 -0.77
N VAL A 264 -3.22 -5.91 -1.74
CA VAL A 264 -2.95 -5.39 -3.08
C VAL A 264 -4.04 -5.83 -4.05
N ALA A 265 -4.06 -5.23 -5.23
CA ALA A 265 -5.00 -5.61 -6.28
C ALA A 265 -4.66 -7.01 -6.81
N GLU A 266 -5.69 -7.73 -7.25
CA GLU A 266 -5.49 -8.93 -8.04
C GLU A 266 -4.82 -8.59 -9.37
N MET A 267 -3.97 -9.50 -9.83
CA MET A 267 -3.23 -9.38 -11.07
C MET A 267 -3.76 -10.41 -12.06
N ASP A 268 -4.03 -9.96 -13.28
CA ASP A 268 -4.41 -10.83 -14.40
C ASP A 268 -3.16 -11.10 -15.26
N TRP A 269 -2.99 -12.34 -15.73
CA TRP A 269 -1.93 -12.71 -16.68
C TRP A 269 -1.94 -11.86 -17.95
N ASN A 270 -3.12 -11.39 -18.38
CA ASN A 270 -3.25 -10.50 -19.53
C ASN A 270 -2.60 -9.12 -19.31
N GLU A 271 -2.33 -8.73 -18.06
CA GLU A 271 -1.66 -7.47 -17.74
C GLU A 271 -0.12 -7.57 -17.82
N LEU A 272 0.43 -8.78 -17.91
CA LEU A 272 1.88 -9.03 -17.98
C LEU A 272 2.43 -9.12 -19.41
N SER A 273 1.56 -9.13 -20.43
CA SER A 273 1.96 -9.20 -21.85
C SER A 273 2.26 -7.84 -22.49
N LEU A 274 2.58 -6.81 -21.69
CA LEU A 274 2.86 -5.43 -22.11
C LEU A 274 4.35 -5.11 -22.01
#